data_AF-A0A9P3PTM0-F1
#
_entry.id   AF-A0A9P3PTM0-F1
#
_cell.length_a   1.000
_cell.length_b   1.000
_cell.length_c   1.000
_cell.angle_alpha   90.00
_cell.angle_beta   90.00
_cell.angle_gamma   90.00
#
_symmetry.space_group_name_H-M   'P 1'
#
loop_
_entity.id
_entity.type
_entity.pdbx_description
1 polymer ?
#
loop_
_entity_poly.entity_id
_entity_poly.type
_entity_poly.pdbx_seq_one_letter_code
_entity_poly.pdbx_strand_id
1 'polypeptide(L)'
;MRKYELKNFIPTHEFELAPLADPTPAYTYFNTVLQGQNNLEGVIRAVLAECSCQIEGGTKLVGLEQFEDRVEVKLLRRRRLSDEDETVTTETARYDWVIGAGGAHCTVRKQSTFIFDGETRVIGRLVVGDIHVNGLKQKYWHLWEDASDVPITLRPTEVPGLFHLGIGESF
;
A
#
# COMPACT_ATOMS: atom_id res chain seq x y z
N MET A 1 7.86 9.37 17.80
CA MET A 1 6.72 10.27 17.49
C MET A 1 6.89 11.55 18.27
N ARG A 2 6.33 12.66 17.76
CA ARG A 2 6.37 13.95 18.43
C ARG A 2 5.06 14.69 18.22
N LYS A 3 4.42 15.10 19.32
CA LYS A 3 3.17 15.85 19.33
C LYS A 3 3.43 17.35 19.44
N TYR A 4 2.60 18.13 18.75
CA TYR A 4 2.70 19.58 18.64
C TYR A 4 1.35 20.23 18.94
N GLU A 5 1.40 21.46 19.47
CA GLU A 5 0.23 22.36 19.45
C GLU A 5 0.02 22.93 18.04
N LEU A 6 -1.24 22.97 17.58
CA LEU A 6 -1.58 23.52 16.25
C LEU A 6 -1.19 24.98 16.07
N LYS A 7 -1.35 25.81 17.12
CA LYS A 7 -1.23 27.28 16.99
C LYS A 7 0.23 27.74 16.87
N ASN A 8 1.15 27.09 17.57
CA ASN A 8 2.51 27.60 17.76
C ASN A 8 3.62 26.65 17.29
N PHE A 9 3.28 25.44 16.81
CA PHE A 9 4.25 24.41 16.39
C PHE A 9 5.30 24.07 17.48
N ILE A 10 4.92 24.24 18.76
CA ILE A 10 5.77 23.91 19.89
C ILE A 10 5.58 22.41 20.20
N PRO A 11 6.67 21.62 20.26
CA PRO A 11 6.59 20.23 20.70
C PRO A 11 6.11 20.15 22.14
N THR A 12 5.11 19.31 22.41
CA THR A 12 4.60 19.08 23.77
C THR A 12 5.05 17.74 24.34
N HIS A 13 5.12 16.70 23.50
CA HIS A 13 5.45 15.35 23.91
C HIS A 13 6.31 14.65 22.87
N GLU A 14 7.28 13.85 23.33
CA GLU A 14 8.00 12.87 22.52
C GLU A 14 7.79 11.49 23.12
N PHE A 15 7.47 10.53 22.25
CA PHE A 15 7.17 9.16 22.66
C PHE A 15 7.43 8.21 21.50
N GLU A 16 7.68 6.94 21.82
CA GLU A 16 7.94 5.93 20.81
C GLU A 16 6.64 5.40 20.20
N LEU A 17 6.70 4.95 18.95
CA LEU A 17 5.55 4.30 18.29
C LEU A 17 5.26 2.94 18.94
N ALA A 18 6.34 2.19 19.18
CA ALA A 18 6.36 0.94 19.89
C ALA A 18 7.72 0.84 20.61
N PRO A 19 7.82 0.11 21.72
CA PRO A 19 9.10 -0.15 22.36
C PRO A 19 10.06 -0.83 21.39
N LEU A 20 11.30 -0.34 21.34
CA LEU A 20 12.36 -1.05 20.61
C LEU A 20 12.71 -2.34 21.35
N ALA A 21 12.84 -3.43 20.60
CA ALA A 21 13.28 -4.72 21.13
C ALA A 21 14.54 -5.20 20.42
N ASP A 22 15.41 -5.87 21.16
CA ASP A 22 16.57 -6.55 20.60
C ASP A 22 16.11 -7.79 19.81
N PRO A 23 16.74 -8.08 18.66
CA PRO A 23 16.49 -9.32 17.93
C PRO A 23 16.69 -10.56 18.79
N THR A 24 15.81 -11.55 18.64
CA THR A 24 15.97 -12.87 19.25
C THR A 24 16.11 -13.93 18.16
N PRO A 25 16.64 -15.13 18.45
CA PRO A 25 16.69 -16.21 17.46
C PRO A 25 15.32 -16.59 16.86
N ALA A 26 14.23 -16.39 17.62
CA ALA A 26 12.87 -16.62 17.14
C ALA A 26 12.31 -15.43 16.33
N TYR A 27 12.80 -14.22 16.58
CA TYR A 27 12.30 -12.97 15.98
C TYR A 27 13.46 -12.04 15.62
N THR A 28 14.06 -12.27 14.46
CA THR A 28 15.24 -11.51 13.99
C THR A 28 14.91 -10.07 13.58
N TYR A 29 13.68 -9.83 13.12
CA TYR A 29 13.22 -8.53 12.63
C TYR A 29 11.94 -8.12 13.39
N PHE A 30 12.12 -7.56 14.59
CA PHE A 30 11.00 -7.20 15.47
C PHE A 30 10.60 -5.72 15.38
N ASN A 31 11.57 -4.85 15.09
CA ASN A 31 11.33 -3.41 15.05
C ASN A 31 10.69 -2.99 13.72
N THR A 32 9.60 -2.23 13.79
CA THR A 32 8.88 -1.75 12.60
C THR A 32 9.73 -0.77 11.81
N VAL A 33 9.78 -0.98 10.50
CA VAL A 33 10.36 -0.04 9.54
C VAL A 33 9.25 0.45 8.63
N LEU A 34 9.12 1.77 8.49
CA LEU A 34 8.13 2.40 7.61
C LEU A 34 8.81 2.84 6.32
N GLN A 35 8.41 2.26 5.19
CA GLN A 35 8.95 2.51 3.86
C GLN A 35 7.81 2.78 2.88
N GLY A 36 8.07 3.52 1.81
CA GLY A 36 7.15 3.66 0.69
C GLY A 36 6.82 2.30 0.07
N GLN A 37 5.54 2.08 -0.25
CA GLN A 37 5.08 0.83 -0.84
C GLN A 37 5.79 0.52 -2.16
N ASN A 38 6.05 1.54 -2.97
CA ASN A 38 6.78 1.41 -4.25
C ASN A 38 8.20 0.85 -4.07
N ASN A 39 8.90 1.28 -3.02
CA ASN A 39 10.26 0.83 -2.72
C ASN A 39 10.26 -0.61 -2.20
N LEU A 40 9.33 -0.94 -1.31
CA LEU A 40 9.12 -2.32 -0.85
C LEU A 40 8.80 -3.26 -2.03
N GLU A 41 7.88 -2.86 -2.91
CA GLU A 41 7.57 -3.62 -4.12
C GLU A 41 8.76 -3.76 -5.07
N GLY A 42 9.63 -2.74 -5.14
CA GLY A 42 10.88 -2.82 -5.91
C GLY A 42 11.80 -3.91 -5.39
N VAL A 43 11.98 -4.00 -4.08
CA VAL A 43 12.76 -5.07 -3.43
C VAL A 43 12.13 -6.44 -3.69
N ILE A 44 10.81 -6.58 -3.51
CA ILE A 44 10.11 -7.84 -3.76
C ILE A 44 10.26 -8.28 -5.22
N ARG A 45 10.14 -7.35 -6.18
CA ARG A 45 10.36 -7.63 -7.61
C ARG A 45 11.78 -8.11 -7.91
N ALA A 46 12.78 -7.51 -7.28
CA ALA A 46 14.18 -7.93 -7.45
C ALA A 46 14.38 -9.37 -6.95
N VAL A 47 13.86 -9.70 -5.76
CA VAL A 47 13.94 -11.06 -5.20
C VAL A 47 13.19 -12.09 -6.05
N LEU A 48 12.01 -11.74 -6.57
CA LEU A 48 11.28 -12.63 -7.47
C LEU A 48 12.05 -12.92 -8.76
N ALA A 49 12.76 -11.92 -9.31
CA ALA A 49 13.59 -12.11 -10.50
C ALA A 49 14.75 -13.09 -10.24
N GLU A 50 15.37 -13.05 -9.05
CA GLU A 50 16.38 -14.04 -8.64
C GLU A 50 15.81 -15.46 -8.57
N CYS A 51 14.54 -15.60 -8.24
CA CYS A 51 13.80 -16.86 -8.28
C CYS A 51 13.29 -17.27 -9.68
N SER A 52 13.74 -16.59 -10.75
CA SER A 52 13.27 -16.78 -12.13
C SER A 52 11.77 -16.51 -12.33
N CYS A 53 11.15 -15.74 -11.43
CA CYS A 53 9.76 -15.31 -11.54
C CYS A 53 9.70 -13.88 -12.10
N GLN A 54 9.02 -13.70 -13.23
CA GLN A 54 8.83 -12.37 -13.83
C GLN A 54 7.41 -11.87 -13.61
N ILE A 55 7.27 -10.58 -13.28
CA ILE A 55 5.97 -9.93 -13.17
C ILE A 55 5.57 -9.36 -14.52
N GLU A 56 4.42 -9.80 -15.02
CA GLU A 56 3.85 -9.33 -16.28
C GLU A 56 2.94 -8.12 -16.02
N GLY A 57 3.51 -6.92 -16.14
CA GLY A 57 2.76 -5.66 -16.11
C GLY A 57 1.75 -5.53 -17.26
N GLY A 58 0.81 -4.59 -17.16
CA GLY A 58 -0.18 -4.33 -18.22
C GLY A 58 -1.17 -5.48 -18.46
N THR A 59 -1.26 -6.43 -17.53
CA THR A 59 -2.04 -7.66 -17.68
C THR A 59 -3.16 -7.70 -16.66
N LYS A 60 -4.39 -7.85 -17.13
CA LYS A 60 -5.57 -7.85 -16.27
C LYS A 60 -6.37 -9.13 -16.47
N LEU A 61 -6.61 -9.86 -15.39
CA LEU A 61 -7.57 -10.95 -15.36
C LEU A 61 -9.00 -10.39 -15.48
N VAL A 62 -9.69 -10.76 -16.55
CA VAL A 62 -11.07 -10.30 -16.86
C VAL A 62 -12.09 -11.44 -16.84
N GLY A 63 -11.65 -12.69 -16.89
CA GLY A 63 -12.51 -13.88 -16.83
C GLY A 63 -11.79 -15.06 -16.23
N LEU A 64 -12.54 -15.94 -15.58
CA LEU A 64 -12.07 -17.13 -14.88
C LEU A 64 -13.19 -18.17 -14.91
N GLU A 65 -12.87 -19.36 -15.40
CA GLU A 65 -13.75 -20.52 -15.45
C GLU A 65 -13.02 -21.72 -14.87
N GLN A 66 -13.67 -22.43 -13.94
CA GLN A 66 -13.09 -23.57 -13.24
C GLN A 66 -13.64 -24.86 -13.82
N PHE A 67 -12.74 -25.80 -14.08
CA PHE A 67 -13.03 -27.17 -14.49
C PHE A 67 -12.49 -28.14 -13.43
N GLU A 68 -12.77 -29.43 -13.57
CA GLU A 68 -12.33 -30.45 -12.62
C GLU A 68 -10.79 -30.57 -12.52
N ASP A 69 -10.09 -30.32 -13.63
CA ASP A 69 -8.65 -30.53 -13.78
C ASP A 69 -7.83 -29.25 -14.00
N ARG A 70 -8.48 -28.10 -14.18
CA ARG A 70 -7.81 -26.84 -14.55
C ARG A 70 -8.67 -25.60 -14.28
N VAL A 71 -8.05 -24.45 -14.45
CA VAL A 71 -8.70 -23.13 -14.53
C VAL A 71 -8.37 -22.52 -15.89
N GLU A 72 -9.40 -22.09 -16.61
CA GLU A 72 -9.23 -21.25 -17.80
C GLU A 72 -9.39 -19.79 -17.39
N VAL A 73 -8.42 -18.96 -17.78
CA VAL A 73 -8.44 -17.53 -17.52
C VAL A 73 -8.46 -16.74 -18.81
N LYS A 74 -9.18 -15.63 -18.78
CA LYS A 74 -9.20 -14.63 -19.84
C LYS A 74 -8.39 -13.42 -19.39
N LEU A 75 -7.32 -13.13 -20.10
CA LEU A 75 -6.39 -12.05 -19.80
C LEU A 75 -6.53 -10.94 -20.84
N LEU A 76 -6.63 -9.71 -20.36
CA LEU A 76 -6.54 -8.50 -21.16
C LEU A 76 -5.10 -7.96 -21.05
N ARG A 77 -4.40 -7.89 -22.18
CA ARG A 77 -3.03 -7.38 -22.27
C ARG A 77 -3.05 -5.98 -22.87
N ARG A 78 -2.50 -5.01 -22.15
CA ARG A 78 -2.29 -3.65 -22.61
C ARG A 78 -0.80 -3.46 -22.81
N ARG A 79 -0.40 -3.27 -24.07
CA ARG A 79 0.98 -2.90 -24.43
C ARG A 79 0.97 -1.47 -24.91
N ARG A 80 1.80 -0.64 -24.27
CA ARG A 80 2.03 0.75 -24.67
C ARG A 80 3.51 0.89 -25.03
N LEU A 81 3.79 1.14 -26.31
CA LEU A 81 5.15 1.34 -26.81
C LEU A 81 5.49 2.83 -26.97
N SER A 82 4.47 3.66 -27.22
CA SER A 82 4.55 5.12 -27.31
C SER A 82 3.27 5.73 -26.74
N ASP A 83 3.19 7.06 -26.63
CA ASP A 83 1.97 7.72 -26.17
C ASP A 83 0.79 7.52 -27.13
N GLU A 84 1.08 7.24 -28.40
CA GLU A 84 0.12 7.09 -29.51
C GLU A 84 -0.18 5.63 -29.85
N ASP A 85 0.71 4.69 -29.49
CA ASP A 85 0.58 3.26 -29.78
C ASP A 85 0.19 2.46 -28.54
N GLU A 86 -1.11 2.44 -28.27
CA GLU A 86 -1.70 1.50 -27.33
C GLU A 86 -2.41 0.37 -28.08
N THR A 87 -1.94 -0.86 -27.84
CA THR A 87 -2.64 -2.05 -28.31
C THR A 87 -3.22 -2.81 -27.13
N VAL A 88 -4.50 -3.16 -27.24
CA VAL A 88 -5.20 -4.01 -26.27
C VAL A 88 -5.54 -5.33 -26.95
N THR A 89 -5.02 -6.43 -26.41
CA THR A 89 -5.34 -7.78 -26.87
C THR A 89 -5.98 -8.59 -25.76
N THR A 90 -6.71 -9.63 -26.14
CA THR A 90 -7.30 -10.58 -25.21
C THR A 90 -6.80 -11.97 -25.54
N GLU A 91 -6.40 -12.72 -24.53
CA GLU A 91 -5.97 -14.10 -24.66
C GLU A 91 -6.66 -14.99 -23.63
N THR A 92 -6.75 -16.27 -23.94
CA THR A 92 -7.19 -17.31 -23.00
C THR A 92 -6.01 -18.21 -22.68
N ALA A 93 -5.77 -18.46 -21.40
CA ALA A 93 -4.71 -19.31 -20.91
C ALA A 93 -5.26 -20.35 -19.92
N ARG A 94 -4.55 -21.48 -19.79
CA ARG A 94 -4.89 -22.61 -18.93
C ARG A 94 -3.85 -22.74 -17.82
N TYR A 95 -4.32 -22.92 -16.59
CA TYR A 95 -3.47 -23.12 -15.41
C TYR A 95 -4.07 -24.19 -14.51
N ASP A 96 -3.24 -24.91 -13.77
CA ASP A 96 -3.71 -25.90 -12.79
C ASP A 96 -4.40 -25.22 -11.59
N TRP A 97 -3.96 -23.99 -11.25
CA TRP A 97 -4.50 -23.19 -10.16
C TRP A 97 -4.30 -21.70 -10.40
N VAL A 98 -5.11 -20.87 -9.73
CA VAL A 98 -5.04 -19.41 -9.78
C VAL A 98 -5.16 -18.85 -8.36
N ILE A 99 -4.22 -17.97 -7.97
CA ILE A 99 -4.25 -17.29 -6.67
C ILE A 99 -4.72 -15.84 -6.85
N GLY A 100 -5.80 -15.47 -6.16
CA GLY A 100 -6.37 -14.13 -6.20
C GLY A 100 -5.68 -13.15 -5.24
N ALA A 101 -4.68 -12.41 -5.72
CA ALA A 101 -4.00 -11.35 -4.97
C ALA A 101 -4.38 -9.92 -5.44
N GLY A 102 -5.61 -9.74 -5.95
CA GLY A 102 -6.05 -8.50 -6.63
C GLY A 102 -6.71 -7.44 -5.75
N GLY A 103 -6.50 -7.47 -4.43
CA GLY A 103 -7.03 -6.50 -3.47
C GLY A 103 -8.57 -6.42 -3.41
N ALA A 104 -9.09 -5.27 -2.98
CA ALA A 104 -10.50 -5.06 -2.66
C ALA A 104 -11.48 -5.33 -3.83
N HIS A 105 -11.04 -5.25 -5.08
CA HIS A 105 -11.87 -5.50 -6.27
C HIS A 105 -11.45 -6.74 -7.06
N CYS A 106 -10.69 -7.65 -6.46
CA CYS A 106 -10.15 -8.85 -7.10
C CYS A 106 -11.17 -9.60 -7.96
N THR A 107 -10.85 -9.79 -9.25
CA THR A 107 -11.67 -10.56 -10.20
C THR A 107 -11.87 -12.00 -9.74
N VAL A 108 -10.81 -12.64 -9.22
CA VAL A 108 -10.88 -14.02 -8.72
C VAL A 108 -11.95 -14.13 -7.64
N ARG A 109 -11.94 -13.23 -6.63
CA ARG A 109 -12.97 -13.23 -5.58
C ARG A 109 -14.38 -13.06 -6.17
N LYS A 110 -14.56 -12.11 -7.09
CA LYS A 110 -15.88 -11.82 -7.67
C LYS A 110 -16.42 -12.94 -8.56
N GLN A 111 -15.56 -13.72 -9.19
CA GLN A 111 -15.94 -14.83 -10.08
C GLN A 111 -15.92 -16.19 -9.38
N SER A 112 -15.28 -16.27 -8.20
CA SER A 112 -15.52 -17.33 -7.23
C SER A 112 -16.80 -17.07 -6.44
N THR A 113 -17.41 -18.10 -5.87
CA THR A 113 -18.63 -18.01 -5.05
C THR A 113 -18.41 -17.41 -3.65
N PHE A 114 -17.25 -16.79 -3.39
CA PHE A 114 -16.93 -16.19 -2.10
C PHE A 114 -17.65 -14.84 -1.92
N ILE A 115 -18.54 -14.80 -0.93
CA ILE A 115 -19.23 -13.58 -0.51
C ILE A 115 -18.47 -12.96 0.65
N PHE A 116 -18.20 -11.65 0.54
CA PHE A 116 -17.65 -10.86 1.65
C PHE A 116 -18.80 -10.04 2.21
N ASP A 117 -19.41 -10.54 3.28
CA ASP A 117 -20.47 -9.81 3.98
C ASP A 117 -19.87 -8.66 4.78
N GLY A 118 -20.38 -7.47 4.52
CA GLY A 118 -19.93 -6.26 5.18
C GLY A 118 -20.75 -5.06 4.77
N GLU A 119 -20.77 -4.06 5.63
CA GLU A 119 -21.41 -2.77 5.36
C GLU A 119 -20.33 -1.71 5.19
N THR A 120 -20.55 -0.77 4.26
CA THR A 120 -19.68 0.40 4.16
C THR A 120 -20.04 1.35 5.29
N ARG A 121 -19.15 1.48 6.28
CA ARG A 121 -19.27 2.50 7.32
C ARG A 121 -18.51 3.76 6.91
N VAL A 122 -19.18 4.89 6.92
CA VAL A 122 -18.51 6.19 6.75
C VAL A 122 -18.03 6.63 8.12
N ILE A 123 -16.80 6.26 8.47
CA ILE A 123 -16.16 6.54 9.78
C ILE A 123 -15.26 7.79 9.67
N GLY A 124 -15.72 8.81 8.94
CA GLY A 124 -14.95 10.02 8.62
C GLY A 124 -14.08 9.90 7.36
N ARG A 125 -13.57 11.03 6.91
CA ARG A 125 -12.68 11.13 5.74
C ARG A 125 -11.25 11.36 6.19
N LEU A 126 -10.32 10.78 5.44
CA LEU A 126 -8.89 10.99 5.57
C LEU A 126 -8.35 11.46 4.23
N VAL A 127 -7.75 12.64 4.21
CA VAL A 127 -6.95 13.10 3.08
C VAL A 127 -5.51 12.66 3.32
N VAL A 128 -4.94 11.94 2.34
CA VAL A 128 -3.54 11.52 2.38
C VAL A 128 -2.79 12.02 1.14
N GLY A 129 -1.48 12.20 1.29
CA GLY A 129 -0.61 12.54 0.18
C GLY A 129 0.84 12.69 0.64
N ASP A 130 1.76 12.89 -0.29
CA ASP A 130 3.16 13.14 0.04
C ASP A 130 3.51 14.60 -0.27
N ILE A 131 4.15 15.30 0.67
CA ILE A 131 4.50 16.71 0.55
C ILE A 131 5.94 16.97 0.95
N HIS A 132 6.60 17.94 0.32
CA HIS A 132 7.91 18.40 0.75
C HIS A 132 7.77 19.43 1.87
N VAL A 133 8.48 19.23 2.97
CA VAL A 133 8.42 20.11 4.14
C VAL A 133 9.83 20.47 4.61
N ASN A 134 10.09 21.77 4.72
CA ASN A 134 11.34 22.30 5.26
C ASN A 134 11.22 22.53 6.78
N GLY A 135 12.34 22.41 7.50
CA GLY A 135 12.43 22.75 8.93
C GLY A 135 11.96 21.66 9.90
N LEU A 136 11.34 20.57 9.42
CA LEU A 136 10.99 19.42 10.25
C LEU A 136 12.13 18.38 10.29
N LYS A 137 12.38 17.84 11.48
CA LYS A 137 13.33 16.75 11.68
C LYS A 137 12.75 15.44 11.13
N GLN A 138 13.48 14.73 10.27
CA GLN A 138 13.05 13.45 9.68
C GLN A 138 13.11 12.25 10.66
N LYS A 139 13.61 12.44 11.88
CA LYS A 139 13.61 11.40 12.92
C LYS A 139 12.23 11.14 13.51
N TYR A 140 11.33 12.12 13.45
CA TYR A 140 10.04 12.06 14.13
C TYR A 140 8.90 11.93 13.15
N TRP A 141 7.96 11.06 13.48
CA TRP A 141 6.58 11.19 13.01
C TRP A 141 5.92 12.31 13.81
N HIS A 142 5.55 13.38 13.11
CA HIS A 142 4.98 14.61 13.68
C HIS A 142 3.46 14.54 13.71
N LEU A 143 2.87 14.93 14.83
CA LEU A 143 1.44 14.84 15.10
C LEU A 143 0.93 16.19 15.63
N TRP A 144 -0.15 16.70 15.05
CA TRP A 144 -0.88 17.87 15.54
C TRP A 144 -2.32 17.45 15.82
N GLU A 145 -2.73 17.60 17.07
CA GLU A 145 -4.05 17.16 17.53
C GLU A 145 -4.47 18.03 18.73
N ASP A 146 -5.67 18.62 18.63
CA ASP A 146 -6.42 19.23 19.73
C ASP A 146 -7.82 18.60 19.76
N ALA A 147 -8.50 18.61 20.91
CA ALA A 147 -9.79 17.95 21.11
C ALA A 147 -10.92 18.47 20.19
N SER A 148 -10.75 19.66 19.59
CA SER A 148 -11.69 20.28 18.64
C SER A 148 -11.21 20.25 17.18
N ASP A 149 -9.96 19.85 16.92
CA ASP A 149 -9.29 20.16 15.65
C ASP A 149 -9.03 18.90 14.81
N VAL A 150 -9.01 19.13 13.50
CA VAL A 150 -8.69 18.15 12.45
C VAL A 150 -7.30 17.57 12.72
N PRO A 151 -7.15 16.25 13.00
CA PRO A 151 -5.84 15.67 13.29
C PRO A 151 -4.97 15.70 12.03
N ILE A 152 -3.76 16.24 12.17
CA ILE A 152 -2.75 16.30 11.10
C ILE A 152 -1.55 15.46 11.49
N THR A 153 -1.05 14.68 10.55
CA THR A 153 0.13 13.87 10.70
C THR A 153 1.10 14.10 9.55
N LEU A 154 2.39 14.23 9.88
CA LEU A 154 3.49 14.19 8.91
C LEU A 154 4.49 13.09 9.32
N ARG A 155 4.48 11.98 8.57
CA ARG A 155 5.45 10.91 8.74
C ARG A 155 6.59 11.08 7.72
N PRO A 156 7.86 11.14 8.15
CA PRO A 156 9.00 11.19 7.25
C PRO A 156 9.04 9.94 6.37
N THR A 157 9.39 10.12 5.09
CA THR A 157 9.70 9.01 4.19
C THR A 157 11.21 8.79 4.13
N GLU A 158 11.62 7.78 3.37
CA GLU A 158 13.01 7.50 3.01
C GLU A 158 13.63 8.57 2.08
N VAL A 159 12.81 9.46 1.50
CA VAL A 159 13.28 10.57 0.66
C VAL A 159 13.46 11.82 1.52
N PRO A 160 14.67 12.40 1.58
CA PRO A 160 14.93 13.57 2.41
C PRO A 160 13.99 14.75 2.12
N GLY A 161 13.32 15.23 3.17
CA GLY A 161 12.40 16.36 3.10
C GLY A 161 10.99 16.02 2.60
N LEU A 162 10.74 14.78 2.16
CA LEU A 162 9.41 14.30 1.79
C LEU A 162 8.72 13.68 3.02
N PHE A 163 7.47 14.06 3.23
CA PHE A 163 6.64 13.57 4.34
C PHE A 163 5.31 13.07 3.79
N HIS A 164 4.87 11.92 4.32
CA HIS A 164 3.52 11.43 4.15
C HIS A 164 2.57 12.23 5.08
N LEU A 165 1.67 12.98 4.46
CA LEU A 165 0.60 13.75 5.07
C LEU A 165 -0.63 12.89 5.27
N GLY A 166 -1.24 12.99 6.44
CA GLY A 166 -2.61 12.58 6.69
C GLY A 166 -3.36 13.70 7.40
N ILE A 167 -4.57 13.98 6.96
CA ILE A 167 -5.50 14.96 7.55
C ILE A 167 -6.84 14.26 7.73
N GLY A 168 -7.23 13.99 8.97
CA GLY A 168 -8.50 13.33 9.31
C GLY A 168 -9.62 14.33 9.60
N GLU A 169 -10.87 13.89 9.60
CA GLU A 169 -11.98 14.67 10.15
C GLU A 169 -12.04 14.55 11.68
N SER A 170 -12.45 15.63 12.36
CA SER A 170 -12.78 15.58 13.80
C SER A 170 -14.06 14.76 14.00
N PHE A 171 -14.07 13.89 15.01
CA PHE A 171 -15.21 13.03 15.36
C PHE A 171 -16.17 13.72 16.33
#